data_AF-A0A143PQC9-F1
#
_entry.id   AF-A0A143PQC9-F1
#
_cell.length_a   1.000
_cell.length_b   1.000
_cell.length_c   1.000
_cell.angle_alpha   90.00
_cell.angle_beta   90.00
_cell.angle_gamma   90.00
#
_symmetry.space_group_name_H-M   'P 1'
#
loop_
_entity.id
_entity.type
_entity.pdbx_description
1 polymer ?
#
loop_
_entity_poly.entity_id
_entity_poly.type
_entity_poly.pdbx_seq_one_letter_code
_entity_poly.pdbx_strand_id
1 'polypeptide(L)'
;MTAAIDSSIREPLERRGLADGAQLTTTDTEGPARLVGYALRFGVSSEPLTGKNGATFVEQIDSHALDRLPQRRDVKALLAHDSSRVLGSTKAGTLKLAVDTVGLRFELTPPNSPAGVDLVESVRRRDLDGVSFGFKTLRDEWREGSPPLRLLTDVDLFEISFVAWPAYLAADVAIEARALMHAAQLVARQGRAQRRRALDALSARLAALR
;
A
#
# COMPACT_ATOMS: atom_id res chain seq x y z
N MET A 1 6.47 37.14 27.93
CA MET A 1 6.11 37.00 26.50
C MET A 1 6.26 35.53 26.14
N THR A 2 5.19 34.75 26.28
CA THR A 2 5.17 33.32 25.95
C THR A 2 4.62 33.21 24.54
N ALA A 3 5.46 32.80 23.60
CA ALA A 3 5.08 32.63 22.21
C ALA A 3 3.98 31.57 22.10
N ALA A 4 2.86 31.96 21.50
CA ALA A 4 1.77 31.07 21.12
C ALA A 4 2.33 30.03 20.14
N ILE A 5 2.10 28.76 20.45
CA ILE A 5 2.33 27.64 19.54
C ILE A 5 1.29 27.83 18.43
N ASP A 6 1.74 28.22 17.24
CA ASP A 6 0.91 28.33 16.05
C ASP A 6 0.33 26.96 15.72
N SER A 7 -0.91 26.75 16.16
CA SER A 7 -1.74 25.59 15.84
C SER A 7 -2.36 25.76 14.46
N SER A 8 -1.56 26.14 13.45
CA SER A 8 -1.98 26.10 12.06
C SER A 8 -2.38 24.66 11.75
N ILE A 9 -3.69 24.52 11.68
CA ILE A 9 -4.48 23.30 11.57
C ILE A 9 -3.93 22.49 10.40
N ARG A 10 -3.26 21.37 10.71
CA ARG A 10 -2.89 20.39 9.68
C ARG A 10 -4.19 19.78 9.18
N GLU A 11 -4.60 20.15 7.97
CA GLU A 11 -5.67 19.43 7.31
C GLU A 11 -5.39 17.92 7.35
N PRO A 12 -6.40 17.08 7.65
CA PRO A 12 -6.20 15.66 7.86
C PRO A 12 -5.75 14.98 6.56
N LEU A 13 -4.87 13.98 6.70
CA LEU A 13 -4.51 13.07 5.63
C LEU A 13 -5.77 12.42 5.05
N GLU A 14 -5.95 12.54 3.74
CA GLU A 14 -7.01 11.89 3.00
C GLU A 14 -6.62 10.44 2.67
N ARG A 15 -7.58 9.51 2.81
CA ARG A 15 -7.45 8.08 2.50
C ARG A 15 -8.64 7.65 1.64
N ARG A 16 -8.50 6.59 0.83
CA ARG A 16 -9.49 6.19 -0.18
C ARG A 16 -9.73 4.66 -0.21
N GLY A 17 -10.91 4.12 0.15
CA GLY A 17 -11.24 2.68 0.01
C GLY A 17 -12.65 2.36 -0.56
N LEU A 18 -12.82 1.19 -1.22
CA LEU A 18 -13.98 0.48 -1.90
C LEU A 18 -14.29 0.69 -3.43
N ALA A 19 -14.54 -0.29 -4.33
CA ALA A 19 -14.30 -1.75 -4.46
C ALA A 19 -14.56 -2.23 -5.92
N ASP A 20 -13.65 -3.03 -6.54
CA ASP A 20 -13.79 -4.08 -7.61
C ASP A 20 -12.69 -4.12 -8.72
N GLY A 21 -11.93 -5.23 -8.75
CA GLY A 21 -11.38 -5.84 -9.96
C GLY A 21 -9.95 -5.51 -10.40
N ALA A 22 -8.93 -6.08 -9.76
CA ALA A 22 -7.55 -6.07 -10.27
C ALA A 22 -7.27 -7.15 -11.33
N GLN A 23 -6.53 -6.80 -12.39
CA GLN A 23 -6.02 -7.75 -13.39
C GLN A 23 -4.63 -8.28 -12.99
N LEU A 24 -4.47 -9.60 -13.07
CA LEU A 24 -3.19 -10.28 -12.87
C LEU A 24 -2.37 -10.29 -14.16
N THR A 25 -1.16 -9.74 -14.08
CA THR A 25 -0.12 -9.96 -15.08
C THR A 25 1.07 -10.63 -14.40
N THR A 26 1.45 -11.83 -14.83
CA THR A 26 2.61 -12.55 -14.31
C THR A 26 3.75 -12.47 -15.33
N THR A 27 4.88 -11.89 -14.97
CA THR A 27 6.11 -11.92 -15.78
C THR A 27 7.16 -12.80 -15.13
N ASP A 28 7.88 -13.55 -15.96
CA ASP A 28 8.79 -14.63 -15.55
C ASP A 28 10.25 -14.11 -15.56
N THR A 29 10.67 -13.44 -14.49
CA THR A 29 12.05 -12.90 -14.35
C THR A 29 12.75 -13.39 -13.07
N GLU A 30 14.07 -13.59 -13.12
CA GLU A 30 14.91 -14.00 -11.99
C GLU A 30 15.04 -12.90 -10.92
N GLY A 31 14.76 -13.21 -9.63
CA GLY A 31 14.91 -12.26 -8.52
C GLY A 31 14.03 -12.53 -7.29
N PRO A 32 14.19 -11.76 -6.18
CA PRO A 32 13.27 -11.80 -5.04
C PRO A 32 11.86 -11.41 -5.47
N ALA A 33 10.84 -11.97 -4.82
CA ALA A 33 9.44 -11.67 -5.12
C ALA A 33 9.18 -10.16 -5.02
N ARG A 34 8.51 -9.60 -6.04
CA ARG A 34 8.08 -8.21 -6.07
C ARG A 34 6.57 -8.15 -6.23
N LEU A 35 5.98 -7.15 -5.59
CA LEU A 35 4.60 -6.75 -5.86
C LEU A 35 4.66 -5.51 -6.72
N VAL A 36 3.99 -5.54 -7.86
CA VAL A 36 3.96 -4.43 -8.81
C VAL A 36 2.52 -4.11 -9.19
N GLY A 37 2.27 -2.91 -9.67
CA GLY A 37 0.93 -2.53 -10.12
C GLY A 37 0.77 -1.02 -10.14
N TYR A 38 -0.48 -0.56 -10.24
CA TYR A 38 -0.82 0.85 -10.16
C TYR A 38 -1.51 1.17 -8.83
N ALA A 39 -0.93 2.09 -8.07
CA ALA A 39 -1.54 2.58 -6.84
C ALA A 39 -2.73 3.51 -7.10
N LEU A 40 -2.72 4.17 -8.27
CA LEU A 40 -3.81 4.97 -8.80
C LEU A 40 -3.63 5.13 -10.31
N ARG A 41 -4.73 5.45 -11.01
CA ARG A 41 -4.75 5.77 -12.44
C ARG A 41 -5.35 7.15 -12.68
N PHE A 42 -4.84 7.84 -13.69
CA PHE A 42 -5.32 9.17 -14.04
C PHE A 42 -6.61 9.12 -14.85
N GLY A 43 -7.47 10.13 -14.68
CA GLY A 43 -8.71 10.28 -15.44
C GLY A 43 -9.79 9.22 -15.18
N VAL A 44 -9.56 8.29 -14.25
CA VAL A 44 -10.55 7.26 -13.86
C VAL A 44 -11.36 7.77 -12.68
N SER A 45 -12.69 7.72 -12.81
CA SER A 45 -13.59 8.06 -11.70
C SER A 45 -13.50 7.03 -10.58
N SER A 46 -13.49 7.50 -9.33
CA SER A 46 -13.70 6.66 -8.16
C SER A 46 -15.12 6.10 -8.12
N GLU A 47 -15.34 5.10 -7.27
CA GLU A 47 -16.68 4.83 -6.76
C GLU A 47 -17.26 6.06 -6.03
N PRO A 48 -18.59 6.16 -5.87
CA PRO A 48 -19.20 7.24 -5.12
C PRO A 48 -18.64 7.33 -3.70
N LEU A 49 -18.02 8.47 -3.39
CA LEU A 49 -17.43 8.76 -2.08
C LEU A 49 -18.38 9.61 -1.25
N THR A 50 -18.40 9.38 0.06
CA THR A 50 -19.17 10.21 1.00
C THR A 50 -18.26 11.29 1.59
N GLY A 51 -18.60 12.54 1.31
CA GLY A 51 -17.93 13.72 1.87
C GLY A 51 -18.21 13.90 3.36
N LYS A 52 -17.42 14.76 4.03
CA LYS A 52 -17.58 15.06 5.46
C LYS A 52 -18.94 15.67 5.80
N ASN A 53 -19.58 16.31 4.84
CA ASN A 53 -20.93 16.87 4.95
C ASN A 53 -22.04 15.83 4.66
N GLY A 54 -21.69 14.56 4.44
CA GLY A 54 -22.62 13.49 4.08
C GLY A 54 -23.03 13.49 2.60
N ALA A 55 -22.58 14.44 1.80
CA ALA A 55 -22.89 14.48 0.38
C ALA A 55 -22.04 13.47 -0.41
N THR A 56 -22.65 12.80 -1.37
CA THR A 56 -21.96 11.91 -2.30
C THR A 56 -21.28 12.71 -3.41
N PHE A 57 -20.05 12.34 -3.75
CA PHE A 57 -19.29 12.89 -4.88
C PHE A 57 -18.51 11.77 -5.59
N VAL A 58 -18.05 12.00 -6.81
CA VAL A 58 -17.05 11.16 -7.48
C VAL A 58 -15.74 11.91 -7.60
N GLU A 59 -14.62 11.20 -7.63
CA GLU A 59 -13.29 11.79 -7.68
C GLU A 59 -12.52 11.30 -8.91
N GLN A 60 -11.74 12.19 -9.52
CA GLN A 60 -10.74 11.86 -10.53
C GLN A 60 -9.40 12.48 -10.15
N ILE A 61 -8.34 11.87 -10.67
CA ILE A 61 -6.97 12.34 -10.47
C ILE A 61 -6.44 12.82 -11.80
N ASP A 62 -6.00 14.08 -11.85
CA ASP A 62 -5.36 14.67 -13.02
C ASP A 62 -3.97 14.06 -13.24
N SER A 63 -3.53 13.96 -14.49
CA SER A 63 -2.19 13.43 -14.83
C SER A 63 -1.04 14.25 -14.24
N HIS A 64 -1.27 15.53 -13.93
CA HIS A 64 -0.30 16.42 -13.31
C HIS A 64 -0.36 16.43 -11.78
N ALA A 65 -1.32 15.71 -11.17
CA ALA A 65 -1.53 15.74 -9.72
C ALA A 65 -0.31 15.26 -8.92
N LEU A 66 0.58 14.48 -9.53
CA LEU A 66 1.77 13.89 -8.91
C LEU A 66 3.09 14.49 -9.39
N ASP A 67 3.09 15.62 -10.11
CA ASP A 67 4.32 16.25 -10.64
C ASP A 67 5.36 16.58 -9.54
N ARG A 68 4.90 16.72 -8.30
CA ARG A 68 5.74 17.00 -7.12
C ARG A 68 6.28 15.75 -6.42
N LEU A 69 5.89 14.55 -6.84
CA LEU A 69 6.30 13.30 -6.20
C LEU A 69 7.82 13.17 -6.02
N PRO A 70 8.69 13.54 -7.00
CA PRO A 70 10.15 13.43 -6.84
C PRO A 70 10.74 14.31 -5.72
N GLN A 71 10.01 15.34 -5.28
CA GLN A 71 10.45 16.29 -4.25
C GLN A 71 10.13 15.78 -2.82
N ARG A 72 9.46 14.63 -2.69
CA ARG A 72 8.91 14.13 -1.42
C ARG A 72 9.83 13.13 -0.73
N ARG A 73 9.93 13.28 0.59
CA ARG A 73 11.05 12.76 1.38
C ARG A 73 10.96 11.28 1.74
N ASP A 74 9.77 10.70 1.83
CA ASP A 74 9.61 9.29 2.20
C ASP A 74 8.15 8.83 2.06
N VAL A 75 7.82 8.15 0.95
CA VAL A 75 6.53 7.44 0.81
C VAL A 75 6.65 6.03 1.39
N LYS A 76 5.63 5.61 2.16
CA LYS A 76 5.54 4.27 2.76
C LYS A 76 4.62 3.34 1.98
N ALA A 77 4.96 2.05 1.98
CA ALA A 77 4.00 0.99 1.70
C ALA A 77 3.50 0.43 3.03
N LEU A 78 2.20 0.46 3.26
CA LEU A 78 1.55 0.02 4.50
C LEU A 78 0.54 -1.10 4.22
N LEU A 79 0.08 -1.74 5.29
CA LEU A 79 -1.07 -2.63 5.25
C LEU A 79 -2.26 -1.95 5.92
N ALA A 80 -3.39 -1.85 5.22
CA ALA A 80 -4.63 -1.28 5.74
C ALA A 80 -4.50 0.14 6.35
N HIS A 81 -3.67 1.01 5.76
CA HIS A 81 -3.40 2.37 6.27
C HIS A 81 -2.84 2.45 7.70
N ASP A 82 -2.37 1.33 8.24
CA ASP A 82 -1.85 1.25 9.59
C ASP A 82 -0.34 1.57 9.58
N SER A 83 0.02 2.72 10.15
CA SER A 83 1.41 3.17 10.23
C SER A 83 2.30 2.29 11.12
N SER A 84 1.71 1.39 11.92
CA SER A 84 2.47 0.36 12.66
C SER A 84 2.81 -0.86 11.80
N ARG A 85 2.17 -1.02 10.63
CA ARG A 85 2.33 -2.17 9.71
C ARG A 85 3.02 -1.76 8.42
N VAL A 86 4.27 -1.32 8.55
CA VAL A 86 5.10 -0.88 7.41
C VAL A 86 5.65 -2.10 6.65
N LEU A 87 5.44 -2.10 5.34
CA LEU A 87 5.91 -3.13 4.40
C LEU A 87 7.11 -2.66 3.56
N GLY A 88 7.25 -1.36 3.35
CA GLY A 88 8.37 -0.83 2.58
C GLY A 88 8.42 0.70 2.58
N SER A 89 9.48 1.24 2.00
CA SER A 89 9.61 2.69 1.84
C SER A 89 10.53 3.08 0.69
N THR A 90 10.23 4.24 0.12
CA THR A 90 11.07 4.87 -0.91
C THR A 90 12.44 5.24 -0.36
N LYS A 91 12.52 5.72 0.89
CA LYS A 91 13.79 6.04 1.54
C LYS A 91 14.71 4.82 1.69
N ALA A 92 14.16 3.64 1.96
CA ALA A 92 14.92 2.39 2.07
C ALA A 92 15.17 1.70 0.72
N GLY A 93 14.62 2.23 -0.39
CA GLY A 93 14.71 1.61 -1.71
C GLY A 93 13.89 0.32 -1.87
N THR A 94 13.09 -0.06 -0.86
CA THR A 94 12.23 -1.26 -0.91
C THR A 94 10.89 -0.99 -1.59
N LEU A 95 10.48 0.28 -1.69
CA LEU A 95 9.38 0.74 -2.54
C LEU A 95 9.94 1.65 -3.62
N LYS A 96 9.63 1.39 -4.88
CA LYS A 96 9.86 2.31 -5.99
C LYS A 96 8.53 2.79 -6.53
N LEU A 97 8.49 4.06 -6.92
CA LEU A 97 7.32 4.70 -7.51
C LEU A 97 7.75 5.35 -8.83
N ALA A 98 6.90 5.24 -9.84
CA ALA A 98 7.09 5.89 -11.12
C ALA A 98 5.74 6.43 -11.60
N VAL A 99 5.72 7.69 -12.02
CA VAL A 99 4.56 8.26 -12.71
C VAL A 99 4.75 8.00 -14.20
N ASP A 100 3.73 7.46 -14.84
CA ASP A 100 3.66 7.29 -16.29
C ASP A 100 2.33 7.85 -16.84
N THR A 101 2.05 7.63 -18.12
CA THR A 101 0.83 8.13 -18.77
C THR A 101 -0.45 7.46 -18.27
N VAL A 102 -0.35 6.32 -17.56
CA VAL A 102 -1.47 5.57 -17.00
C VAL A 102 -1.76 6.03 -15.58
N GLY A 103 -0.73 6.23 -14.76
CA GLY A 103 -0.90 6.54 -13.34
C GLY A 103 0.39 6.46 -12.52
N LEU A 104 0.22 6.11 -11.25
CA LEU A 104 1.34 5.87 -10.33
C LEU A 104 1.66 4.37 -10.25
N ARG A 105 2.66 3.94 -11.00
CA ARG A 105 3.20 2.58 -10.91
C ARG A 105 4.02 2.43 -9.63
N PHE A 106 3.87 1.29 -8.96
CA PHE A 106 4.71 0.92 -7.83
C PHE A 106 5.44 -0.41 -8.07
N GLU A 107 6.55 -0.58 -7.36
CA GLU A 107 7.28 -1.83 -7.22
C GLU A 107 7.73 -1.96 -5.76
N LEU A 108 7.13 -2.89 -5.03
CA LEU A 108 7.47 -3.21 -3.65
C LEU A 108 8.27 -4.51 -3.59
N THR A 109 9.41 -4.47 -2.91
CA THR A 109 10.11 -5.66 -2.43
C THR A 109 9.64 -5.91 -0.99
N PRO A 110 8.78 -6.92 -0.74
CA PRO A 110 8.25 -7.17 0.60
C PRO A 110 9.36 -7.52 1.59
N PRO A 111 9.17 -7.25 2.89
CA PRO A 111 10.18 -7.57 3.89
C PRO A 111 10.29 -9.09 4.03
N ASN A 112 11.50 -9.60 4.27
CA ASN A 112 11.69 -11.02 4.59
C ASN A 112 11.31 -11.30 6.05
N SER A 113 10.02 -11.15 6.36
CA SER A 113 9.42 -11.31 7.69
C SER A 113 8.05 -11.99 7.53
N PRO A 114 7.42 -12.47 8.63
CA PRO A 114 6.07 -13.02 8.58
C PRO A 114 5.08 -12.09 7.88
N ALA A 115 5.13 -10.78 8.15
CA ALA A 115 4.25 -9.80 7.52
C ALA A 115 4.42 -9.73 5.99
N GLY A 116 5.65 -9.85 5.48
CA GLY A 116 5.89 -9.86 4.04
C GLY A 116 5.47 -11.18 3.39
N VAL A 117 5.70 -12.30 4.05
CA VAL A 117 5.25 -13.62 3.57
C VAL A 117 3.72 -13.67 3.51
N ASP A 118 3.05 -13.23 4.57
CA ASP A 118 1.58 -13.19 4.65
C ASP A 118 1.00 -12.26 3.58
N LEU A 119 1.59 -11.07 3.39
CA LEU A 119 1.19 -10.16 2.32
C LEU A 119 1.21 -10.83 0.96
N VAL A 120 2.34 -11.45 0.58
CA VAL A 120 2.43 -12.03 -0.76
C VAL A 120 1.47 -13.21 -0.92
N GLU A 121 1.29 -14.03 0.12
CA GLU A 121 0.32 -15.12 0.07
C GLU A 121 -1.11 -14.60 -0.07
N SER A 122 -1.48 -13.55 0.66
CA SER A 122 -2.79 -12.88 0.52
C SER A 122 -3.00 -12.32 -0.88
N VAL A 123 -2.00 -11.68 -1.48
CA VAL A 123 -2.10 -11.20 -2.87
C VAL A 123 -2.19 -12.38 -3.85
N ARG A 124 -1.42 -13.45 -3.64
CA ARG A 124 -1.40 -14.65 -4.51
C ARG A 124 -2.75 -15.35 -4.52
N ARG A 125 -3.39 -15.42 -3.35
CA ARG A 125 -4.73 -15.97 -3.17
C ARG A 125 -5.84 -15.00 -3.58
N ARG A 126 -5.50 -13.73 -3.89
CA ARG A 126 -6.42 -12.62 -4.12
C ARG A 126 -7.30 -12.27 -2.92
N ASP A 127 -6.82 -12.57 -1.71
CA ASP A 127 -7.42 -12.04 -0.48
C ASP A 127 -7.18 -10.52 -0.36
N LEU A 128 -6.09 -10.03 -0.98
CA LEU A 128 -5.76 -8.62 -1.15
C LEU A 128 -5.43 -8.38 -2.62
N ASP A 129 -6.29 -7.69 -3.34
CA ASP A 129 -6.12 -7.41 -4.77
C ASP A 129 -6.05 -5.91 -5.07
N GLY A 130 -6.30 -5.06 -4.07
CA GLY A 130 -6.33 -3.61 -4.20
C GLY A 130 -5.19 -2.87 -3.50
N VAL A 131 -4.87 -1.69 -4.04
CA VAL A 131 -4.07 -0.67 -3.37
C VAL A 131 -4.88 0.59 -3.19
N SER A 132 -4.71 1.20 -2.03
CA SER A 132 -5.15 2.54 -1.71
C SER A 132 -3.94 3.47 -1.57
N PHE A 133 -4.20 4.78 -1.49
CA PHE A 133 -3.18 5.78 -1.26
C PHE A 133 -3.66 6.81 -0.22
N GLY A 134 -2.72 7.22 0.61
CA GLY A 134 -2.89 8.28 1.60
C GLY A 134 -2.18 9.54 1.14
N PHE A 135 -2.91 10.64 1.04
CA PHE A 135 -2.41 11.88 0.48
C PHE A 135 -3.00 13.11 1.17
N LYS A 136 -2.41 14.28 0.94
CA LYS A 136 -3.02 15.57 1.26
C LYS A 136 -3.34 16.29 -0.05
N THR A 137 -4.56 16.80 -0.16
CA THR A 137 -4.93 17.67 -1.29
C THR A 137 -4.23 19.01 -1.14
N LEU A 138 -3.53 19.45 -2.19
CA LEU A 138 -2.94 20.77 -2.28
C LEU A 138 -3.77 21.69 -3.19
N ARG A 139 -4.33 21.13 -4.27
CA ARG A 139 -5.30 21.80 -5.15
C ARG A 139 -6.29 20.79 -5.72
N ASP A 140 -7.53 21.22 -5.83
CA ASP A 140 -8.61 20.50 -6.48
C ASP A 140 -9.53 21.47 -7.23
N GLU A 141 -10.34 20.91 -8.12
CA GLU A 141 -11.42 21.60 -8.81
C GLU A 141 -12.71 20.82 -8.60
N TRP A 142 -13.80 21.54 -8.36
CA TRP A 142 -15.13 20.96 -8.25
C TRP A 142 -15.96 21.31 -9.47
N ARG A 143 -16.56 20.29 -10.08
CA ARG A 143 -17.46 20.44 -11.23
C ARG A 143 -18.86 20.04 -10.81
N GLU A 144 -19.83 20.85 -11.23
CA GLU A 144 -21.25 20.56 -10.99
C GLU A 144 -21.68 19.27 -11.68
N GLY A 145 -22.60 18.55 -11.05
CA GLY A 145 -23.08 17.24 -11.49
C GLY A 145 -23.93 16.57 -10.41
N SER A 146 -24.45 15.37 -10.72
CA SER A 146 -25.20 14.54 -9.77
C SER A 146 -24.74 13.08 -9.89
N PRO A 147 -23.77 12.63 -9.06
CA PRO A 147 -23.04 13.40 -8.04
C PRO A 147 -22.01 14.38 -8.63
N PRO A 148 -21.60 15.45 -7.91
CA PRO A 148 -20.54 16.35 -8.35
C PRO A 148 -19.20 15.63 -8.51
N LEU A 149 -18.35 16.12 -9.41
CA LEU A 149 -17.01 15.59 -9.66
C LEU A 149 -15.96 16.48 -8.99
N ARG A 150 -15.13 15.87 -8.14
CA ARG A 150 -13.89 16.46 -7.62
C ARG A 150 -12.71 16.01 -8.49
N LEU A 151 -12.00 16.94 -9.09
CA LEU A 151 -10.76 16.67 -9.81
C LEU A 151 -9.57 17.09 -8.94
N LEU A 152 -8.74 16.14 -8.53
CA LEU A 152 -7.50 16.40 -7.81
C LEU A 152 -6.41 16.82 -8.81
N THR A 153 -5.89 18.05 -8.69
CA THR A 153 -4.90 18.62 -9.62
C THR A 153 -3.51 18.80 -9.00
N ASP A 154 -3.39 18.69 -7.67
CA ASP A 154 -2.10 18.66 -6.96
C ASP A 154 -2.28 17.95 -5.62
N VAL A 155 -1.55 16.85 -5.42
CA VAL A 155 -1.59 16.06 -4.18
C VAL A 155 -0.21 15.78 -3.62
N ASP A 156 -0.14 15.72 -2.29
CA ASP A 156 1.05 15.32 -1.54
C ASP A 156 0.88 13.87 -1.06
N LEU A 157 1.57 12.93 -1.70
CA LEU A 157 1.47 11.50 -1.39
C LEU A 157 2.32 11.14 -0.16
N PHE A 158 1.71 10.44 0.81
CA PHE A 158 2.38 9.97 2.03
C PHE A 158 2.60 8.46 2.01
N GLU A 159 1.63 7.71 1.49
CA GLU A 159 1.67 6.25 1.51
C GLU A 159 0.82 5.62 0.42
N ILE A 160 1.18 4.39 0.08
CA ILE A 160 0.31 3.42 -0.57
C ILE A 160 0.02 2.29 0.42
N SER A 161 -1.19 1.74 0.37
CA SER A 161 -1.64 0.71 1.30
C SER A 161 -2.26 -0.46 0.57
N PHE A 162 -1.82 -1.67 0.89
CA PHE A 162 -2.52 -2.88 0.47
C PHE A 162 -3.81 -3.01 1.28
N VAL A 163 -4.94 -3.17 0.59
CA VAL A 163 -6.27 -3.17 1.20
C VAL A 163 -7.14 -4.24 0.56
N ALA A 164 -8.10 -4.77 1.34
CA ALA A 164 -9.10 -5.69 0.82
C ALA A 164 -10.17 -4.98 -0.04
N TRP A 165 -10.30 -3.65 0.11
CA TRP A 165 -11.33 -2.86 -0.56
C TRP A 165 -10.75 -1.52 -1.05
N PRO A 166 -10.20 -1.44 -2.27
CA PRO A 166 -9.61 -0.21 -2.84
C PRO A 166 -10.69 0.76 -3.39
N ALA A 167 -10.55 2.07 -3.23
CA ALA A 167 -11.55 3.08 -3.68
C ALA A 167 -11.65 3.26 -5.20
N TYR A 168 -10.56 2.91 -5.87
CA TYR A 168 -10.39 3.07 -7.29
C TYR A 168 -10.29 1.66 -7.87
N LEU A 169 -11.30 1.27 -8.65
CA LEU A 169 -11.34 -0.04 -9.32
C LEU A 169 -10.10 -0.32 -10.16
N ALA A 170 -9.53 0.76 -10.71
CA ALA A 170 -8.37 0.66 -11.57
C ALA A 170 -7.03 0.58 -10.80
N ALA A 171 -7.04 0.66 -9.47
CA ALA A 171 -5.85 0.40 -8.66
C ALA A 171 -5.69 -1.10 -8.45
N ASP A 172 -4.62 -1.67 -8.99
CA ASP A 172 -4.38 -3.11 -9.06
C ASP A 172 -3.04 -3.52 -8.48
N VAL A 173 -2.99 -4.77 -8.01
CA VAL A 173 -1.76 -5.43 -7.55
C VAL A 173 -1.54 -6.71 -8.33
N ALA A 174 -0.34 -6.86 -8.86
CA ALA A 174 0.18 -8.07 -9.45
C ALA A 174 1.41 -8.58 -8.70
N ILE A 175 1.64 -9.89 -8.77
CA ILE A 175 2.85 -10.53 -8.23
C ILE A 175 3.79 -10.85 -9.39
N GLU A 176 5.01 -10.34 -9.29
CA GLU A 176 6.14 -10.78 -10.10
C GLU A 176 7.07 -11.60 -9.20
N ALA A 177 6.93 -12.94 -9.23
CA ALA A 177 7.75 -13.80 -8.38
C ALA A 177 7.98 -15.21 -8.96
N ARG A 178 9.25 -15.58 -9.18
CA ARG A 178 9.67 -16.99 -9.35
C ARG A 178 10.18 -17.64 -8.05
N ALA A 179 10.65 -16.85 -7.08
CA ALA A 179 11.31 -17.38 -5.86
C ALA A 179 10.39 -17.58 -4.64
N LEU A 180 9.10 -17.23 -4.75
CA LEU A 180 8.19 -17.16 -3.58
C LEU A 180 8.07 -18.49 -2.84
N MET A 181 8.00 -19.60 -3.57
CA MET A 181 7.93 -20.92 -2.96
C MET A 181 9.23 -21.27 -2.22
N HIS A 182 10.40 -20.96 -2.77
CA HIS A 182 11.66 -21.31 -2.11
C HIS A 182 11.92 -20.47 -0.85
N ALA A 183 11.68 -19.15 -0.89
CA ALA A 183 11.89 -18.28 0.26
C ALA A 183 10.88 -18.55 1.39
N ALA A 184 9.58 -18.68 1.05
CA ALA A 184 8.56 -19.03 2.04
C ALA A 184 8.80 -20.43 2.64
N GLN A 185 9.25 -21.40 1.84
CA GLN A 185 9.64 -22.71 2.35
C GLN A 185 10.86 -22.64 3.27
N LEU A 186 11.86 -21.81 2.96
CA LEU A 186 13.05 -21.66 3.80
C LEU A 186 12.71 -20.97 5.13
N VAL A 187 11.91 -19.90 5.12
CA VAL A 187 11.44 -19.21 6.33
C VAL A 187 10.56 -20.14 7.17
N ALA A 188 9.62 -20.86 6.56
CA ALA A 188 8.77 -21.83 7.26
C ALA A 188 9.58 -23.01 7.82
N ARG A 189 10.66 -23.44 7.15
CA ARG A 189 11.59 -24.46 7.66
C ARG A 189 12.41 -23.94 8.84
N GLN A 190 12.91 -22.70 8.76
CA GLN A 190 13.67 -22.06 9.84
C GLN A 190 12.80 -21.86 11.10
N GLY A 191 11.56 -21.38 10.94
CA GLY A 191 10.62 -21.22 12.07
C GLY A 191 10.27 -22.55 12.73
N ARG A 192 10.04 -23.61 11.94
CA ARG A 192 9.82 -24.97 12.46
C ARG A 192 11.04 -25.52 13.20
N ALA A 193 12.24 -25.32 12.66
CA ALA A 193 13.48 -25.77 13.28
C ALA A 193 13.76 -25.04 14.61
N GLN A 194 13.54 -23.73 14.68
CA GLN A 194 13.70 -22.95 15.91
C GLN A 194 12.71 -23.37 16.99
N ARG A 195 11.44 -23.57 16.63
CA ARG A 195 10.40 -24.00 17.57
C ARG A 195 10.67 -25.41 18.11
N ARG A 196 11.16 -26.32 17.24
CA ARG A 196 11.58 -27.67 17.66
C ARG A 196 12.73 -27.62 18.66
N ARG A 197 13.78 -26.85 18.38
CA ARG A 197 14.92 -26.67 19.32
C ARG A 197 14.47 -26.09 20.67
N ALA A 198 13.56 -25.13 20.67
CA ALA A 198 13.03 -24.55 21.91
C ALA A 198 12.26 -25.58 22.74
N LEU A 199 11.45 -26.43 22.09
CA LEU A 199 10.73 -27.51 22.75
C LEU A 199 11.69 -28.58 23.29
N ASP A 200 12.67 -29.01 22.49
CA ASP A 200 13.65 -30.01 22.90
C ASP A 200 14.47 -29.52 24.12
N ALA A 201 14.86 -28.23 24.14
CA ALA A 201 15.57 -27.64 25.27
C ALA A 201 14.71 -27.53 26.55
N LEU A 202 13.42 -27.23 26.40
CA LEU A 202 12.46 -27.20 27.50
C LEU A 202 12.24 -28.60 28.09
N SER A 203 12.07 -29.61 27.23
CA SER A 203 11.93 -31.01 27.64
C SER A 203 13.18 -31.51 28.37
N ALA A 204 14.38 -31.17 27.89
CA ALA A 204 15.64 -31.53 28.56
C ALA A 204 15.76 -30.88 29.95
N ARG A 205 15.37 -29.61 30.10
CA ARG A 205 15.33 -28.91 31.41
C ARG A 205 14.34 -29.54 32.38
N LEU A 206 13.15 -29.92 31.92
CA LEU A 206 12.15 -30.58 32.74
C LEU A 206 12.59 -31.97 33.18
N ALA A 207 13.31 -32.71 32.33
CA ALA A 207 13.86 -34.01 32.68
C ALA A 207 14.97 -33.92 33.75
N ALA A 208 15.76 -32.84 33.75
CA ALA A 208 16.81 -32.61 34.75
C ALA A 208 16.30 -32.13 36.12
N LEU A 209 15.00 -31.83 36.24
CA LEU A 209 14.34 -31.42 37.49
C LEU A 209 13.64 -32.60 38.22
N ARG A 210 13.78 -33.82 37.70
CA ARG A 210 13.33 -35.07 38.32
C ARG A 210 14.54 -35.85 38.81
#